data_AF-A0A2D6JDU9-F1
#
_entry.id   AF-A0A2D6JDU9-F1
#
_cell.length_a   1.000
_cell.length_b   1.000
_cell.length_c   1.000
_cell.angle_alpha   90.00
_cell.angle_beta   90.00
_cell.angle_gamma   90.00
#
_symmetry.space_group_name_H-M   'P 1'
#
loop_
_entity.id
_entity.type
_entity.pdbx_description
1 polymer ?
#
loop_
_entity_poly.entity_id
_entity_poly.type
_entity_poly.pdbx_seq_one_letter_code
_entity_poly.pdbx_strand_id
1 'polypeptide(L)'
;MNPFRKANKYSQLLICIFIFVSLGAYAGKENCDSSAQSRNYQLAEAKTPGMDEIFKLLFEGQKNKFRSQLKDLTNSSVFNNFLQEKDLGLDHFFALDINQRTELIETYINEYLSKYRFEDLIEPQRIVALENMYQLHGAKQRSGNIRDNIQSLSKDNLRRITQNKIYQSKADMKEAEELIEQLELSISHNSHIMNKKPQFPLLSPSEIEKMGLPRFAANSNEFNRLIGSTNFVYFFVKLGLKSKSNSNNSEYGGNGVLVNREYAIKNAWISPFIMYHHNIYAAIKQTTPNKAKIFLDRFAQKTPEGKPLWVLSYGEFKGQQEILEALSSVHLLDFTFLDFEFLIKNQILLSLQKIKKKNKKLYKQHLKNLRNSHELQANNHRSFNKTVIQLAFEPLNISSHYEARIPIAVPESELISF
;
A
#
# COMPACT_ATOMS: atom_id res chain seq x y z
N MET A 1 -18.18 -24.62 -43.41
CA MET A 1 -19.14 -23.54 -43.08
C MET A 1 -19.04 -23.27 -41.59
N ASN A 2 -18.77 -22.01 -41.24
CA ASN A 2 -18.48 -21.50 -39.90
C ASN A 2 -19.75 -21.38 -39.03
N PRO A 3 -19.72 -21.82 -37.77
CA PRO A 3 -20.55 -21.27 -36.71
C PRO A 3 -19.67 -20.42 -35.77
N PHE A 4 -19.11 -19.32 -36.28
CA PHE A 4 -18.73 -18.18 -35.45
C PHE A 4 -19.99 -17.32 -35.28
N ARG A 5 -20.60 -17.34 -34.10
CA ARG A 5 -21.32 -16.21 -33.46
C ARG A 5 -22.08 -16.68 -32.22
N LYS A 6 -21.42 -16.59 -31.06
CA LYS A 6 -21.94 -16.02 -29.81
C LYS A 6 -20.79 -16.01 -28.82
N ALA A 7 -20.01 -14.94 -28.88
CA ALA A 7 -18.94 -14.65 -27.95
C ALA A 7 -19.48 -13.92 -26.72
N ASN A 8 -18.71 -14.04 -25.63
CA ASN A 8 -18.44 -12.99 -24.64
C ASN A 8 -19.58 -12.55 -23.73
N LYS A 9 -19.53 -13.03 -22.48
CA LYS A 9 -19.74 -12.25 -21.23
C LYS A 9 -19.47 -13.02 -19.92
N TYR A 10 -18.98 -14.25 -19.97
CA TYR A 10 -19.00 -15.19 -18.83
C TYR A 10 -17.72 -15.28 -17.99
N SER A 11 -16.88 -14.26 -17.96
CA SER A 11 -15.49 -14.50 -17.52
C SER A 11 -14.74 -13.30 -16.92
N GLN A 12 -15.44 -12.33 -16.36
CA GLN A 12 -14.78 -11.16 -15.75
C GLN A 12 -14.93 -11.07 -14.23
N LEU A 13 -15.99 -11.60 -13.61
CA LEU A 13 -16.29 -11.26 -12.21
C LEU A 13 -15.48 -12.04 -11.15
N LEU A 14 -15.14 -13.32 -11.39
CA LEU A 14 -14.32 -14.08 -10.43
C LEU A 14 -12.82 -13.82 -10.55
N ILE A 15 -12.37 -13.29 -11.69
CA ILE A 15 -11.06 -12.63 -11.79
C ILE A 15 -11.06 -11.31 -11.01
N CYS A 16 -12.19 -10.60 -10.89
CA CYS A 16 -12.29 -9.39 -10.07
C CYS A 16 -12.25 -9.68 -8.57
N ILE A 17 -12.62 -10.90 -8.15
CA ILE A 17 -12.39 -11.40 -6.79
C ILE A 17 -10.94 -11.93 -6.61
N PHE A 18 -10.29 -12.39 -7.69
CA PHE A 18 -8.88 -12.82 -7.69
C PHE A 18 -7.84 -11.69 -7.83
N ILE A 19 -8.26 -10.44 -8.01
CA ILE A 19 -7.39 -9.25 -8.05
C ILE A 19 -7.32 -8.54 -6.68
N PHE A 20 -7.87 -9.13 -5.61
CA PHE A 20 -7.48 -8.77 -4.25
C PHE A 20 -6.26 -9.58 -3.81
N VAL A 21 -5.09 -9.08 -4.20
CA VAL A 21 -3.86 -9.17 -3.41
C VAL A 21 -3.46 -10.61 -3.01
N SER A 22 -2.88 -11.37 -3.94
CA SER A 22 -1.90 -12.39 -3.55
C SER A 22 -0.59 -11.70 -3.15
N LEU A 23 -0.63 -11.06 -1.97
CA LEU A 23 0.57 -10.77 -1.20
C LEU A 23 1.09 -12.11 -0.66
N GLY A 24 2.27 -12.51 -1.13
CA GLY A 24 3.32 -13.12 -0.31
C GLY A 24 2.92 -14.15 0.75
N ALA A 25 2.04 -15.11 0.47
CA ALA A 25 1.96 -16.34 1.27
C ALA A 25 3.11 -17.29 0.90
N TYR A 26 4.36 -16.81 0.92
CA TYR A 26 5.55 -17.65 0.99
C TYR A 26 6.78 -16.82 1.44
N ALA A 27 6.65 -16.07 2.54
CA ALA A 27 7.82 -15.81 3.37
C ALA A 27 8.13 -17.10 4.16
N GLY A 28 8.73 -18.09 3.46
CA GLY A 28 9.39 -19.18 4.16
C GLY A 28 10.38 -18.57 5.15
N LYS A 29 10.54 -19.18 6.33
CA LYS A 29 11.47 -18.77 7.41
C LYS A 29 12.75 -18.11 6.85
N GLU A 30 12.81 -16.80 6.82
CA GLU A 30 13.99 -16.06 6.37
C GLU A 30 14.60 -15.34 7.57
N ASN A 31 15.72 -15.89 8.03
CA ASN A 31 16.68 -15.13 8.81
C ASN A 31 17.20 -14.02 7.89
N CYS A 32 17.06 -12.76 8.32
CA CYS A 32 17.54 -11.60 7.59
C CYS A 32 19.07 -11.59 7.52
N ASP A 33 19.62 -12.25 6.51
CA ASP A 33 20.99 -12.02 6.05
C ASP A 33 20.96 -11.60 4.57
N SER A 34 21.26 -10.33 4.35
CA SER A 34 20.97 -9.54 3.14
C SER A 34 21.81 -9.87 1.88
N SER A 35 22.30 -11.10 1.75
CA SER A 35 23.22 -11.49 0.66
C SER A 35 22.86 -12.77 -0.12
N ALA A 36 21.74 -13.45 0.16
CA ALA A 36 21.46 -14.77 -0.44
C ALA A 36 20.15 -14.91 -1.25
N GLN A 37 19.41 -13.85 -1.54
CA GLN A 37 18.08 -13.94 -2.20
C GLN A 37 18.09 -13.69 -3.72
N SER A 38 18.85 -14.45 -4.51
CA SER A 38 18.78 -14.29 -5.98
C SER A 38 18.72 -15.58 -6.81
N ARG A 39 18.58 -16.77 -6.21
CA ARG A 39 18.53 -18.01 -6.98
C ARG A 39 17.53 -18.97 -6.38
N ASN A 40 16.29 -18.92 -6.87
CA ASN A 40 15.37 -20.06 -7.07
C ASN A 40 13.91 -19.60 -7.26
N TYR A 41 13.66 -18.79 -8.29
CA TYR A 41 12.32 -18.68 -8.88
C TYR A 41 12.43 -19.01 -10.36
N GLN A 42 12.52 -20.31 -10.68
CA GLN A 42 12.13 -20.78 -12.00
C GLN A 42 10.60 -20.75 -12.05
N LEU A 43 10.06 -19.64 -12.54
CA LEU A 43 8.67 -19.58 -13.00
C LEU A 43 8.55 -20.49 -14.22
N ALA A 44 7.83 -21.60 -14.05
CA ALA A 44 7.15 -22.22 -15.17
C ALA A 44 6.33 -21.12 -15.86
N GLU A 45 6.45 -21.01 -17.18
CA GLU A 45 5.54 -20.24 -18.03
C GLU A 45 4.13 -20.85 -17.89
N ALA A 46 3.43 -20.48 -16.82
CA ALA A 46 2.04 -20.83 -16.63
C ALA A 46 1.25 -19.99 -17.62
N LYS A 47 0.89 -20.60 -18.75
CA LYS A 47 -0.21 -20.14 -19.60
C LYS A 47 -1.38 -19.79 -18.68
N THR A 48 -1.94 -18.59 -18.86
CA THR A 48 -3.15 -18.15 -18.17
C THR A 48 -4.20 -19.25 -18.34
N PRO A 49 -4.65 -19.95 -17.28
CA PRO A 49 -5.66 -20.99 -17.43
C PRO A 49 -6.90 -20.38 -18.05
N GLY A 50 -7.55 -21.11 -18.94
CA GLY A 50 -8.85 -20.70 -19.47
C GLY A 50 -9.84 -20.51 -18.32
N MET A 51 -10.79 -19.58 -18.46
CA MET A 51 -11.71 -19.24 -17.38
C MET A 51 -12.61 -20.40 -16.92
N ASP A 52 -12.82 -21.38 -17.80
CA ASP A 52 -13.52 -22.63 -17.46
C ASP A 52 -12.71 -23.51 -16.48
N GLU A 53 -11.38 -23.42 -16.50
CA GLU A 53 -10.48 -24.15 -15.60
C GLU A 53 -10.43 -23.51 -14.19
N ILE A 54 -10.53 -22.18 -14.12
CA ILE A 54 -10.58 -21.41 -12.87
C ILE A 54 -11.93 -21.59 -12.16
N PHE A 55 -13.03 -21.58 -12.92
CA PHE A 55 -14.35 -21.92 -12.38
C PHE A 55 -14.41 -23.38 -11.89
N LYS A 56 -13.83 -24.33 -12.62
CA LYS A 56 -13.70 -25.71 -12.14
C LYS A 56 -12.89 -25.81 -10.85
N LEU A 57 -11.79 -25.08 -10.72
CA LEU A 57 -10.96 -25.09 -9.50
C LEU A 57 -11.63 -24.43 -8.28
N LEU A 58 -12.46 -23.40 -8.49
CA LEU A 58 -13.14 -22.68 -7.41
C LEU A 58 -14.49 -23.29 -7.00
N PHE A 59 -15.22 -23.87 -7.96
CA PHE A 59 -16.60 -24.31 -7.76
C PHE A 59 -16.77 -25.84 -7.82
N GLU A 60 -15.92 -26.57 -8.54
CA GLU A 60 -16.00 -28.04 -8.62
C GLU A 60 -14.92 -28.75 -7.78
N GLY A 61 -13.72 -28.17 -7.66
CA GLY A 61 -12.55 -28.83 -7.06
C GLY A 61 -12.52 -28.90 -5.53
N GLN A 62 -13.23 -28.02 -4.80
CA GLN A 62 -13.23 -27.99 -3.33
C GLN A 62 -14.59 -27.58 -2.73
N LYS A 63 -15.56 -28.51 -2.71
CA LYS A 63 -16.91 -28.33 -2.12
C LYS A 63 -16.92 -27.64 -0.73
N ASN A 64 -15.88 -27.83 0.08
CA ASN A 64 -15.79 -27.26 1.43
C ASN A 64 -15.45 -25.75 1.44
N LYS A 65 -14.74 -25.22 0.44
CA LYS A 65 -14.42 -23.78 0.34
C LYS A 65 -15.57 -22.96 -0.23
N PHE A 66 -16.32 -23.52 -1.18
CA PHE A 66 -17.52 -22.88 -1.71
C PHE A 66 -18.59 -22.70 -0.62
N ARG A 67 -18.83 -23.74 0.19
CA ARG A 67 -19.77 -23.66 1.33
C ARG A 67 -19.38 -22.59 2.34
N SER A 68 -18.09 -22.40 2.60
CA SER A 68 -17.64 -21.38 3.54
C SER A 68 -17.73 -19.96 2.98
N GLN A 69 -17.41 -19.76 1.70
CA GLN A 69 -17.56 -18.46 1.03
C GLN A 69 -19.03 -18.06 0.89
N LEU A 70 -19.90 -18.99 0.50
CA LEU A 70 -21.33 -18.75 0.42
C LEU A 70 -21.91 -18.42 1.81
N LYS A 71 -21.45 -19.13 2.85
CA LYS A 71 -21.81 -18.85 4.24
C LYS A 71 -21.38 -17.44 4.67
N ASP A 72 -20.15 -17.04 4.34
CA ASP A 72 -19.64 -15.70 4.66
C ASP A 72 -20.50 -14.61 3.99
N LEU A 73 -20.89 -14.82 2.72
CA LEU A 73 -21.76 -13.91 1.96
C LEU A 73 -23.18 -13.84 2.55
N THR A 74 -23.81 -14.98 2.84
CA THR A 74 -25.18 -15.02 3.40
C THR A 74 -25.26 -14.54 4.84
N ASN A 75 -24.13 -14.46 5.53
CA ASN A 75 -24.03 -13.82 6.84
C ASN A 75 -23.80 -12.30 6.75
N SER A 76 -23.53 -11.75 5.56
CA SER A 76 -23.42 -10.31 5.38
C SER A 76 -24.79 -9.65 5.48
N SER A 77 -24.92 -8.67 6.37
CA SER A 77 -26.11 -7.82 6.44
C SER A 77 -26.35 -7.06 5.14
N VAL A 78 -25.29 -6.67 4.43
CA VAL A 78 -25.41 -5.91 3.18
C VAL A 78 -25.97 -6.79 2.05
N PHE A 79 -25.54 -8.04 1.97
CA PHE A 79 -26.11 -8.99 1.01
C PHE A 79 -27.57 -9.31 1.34
N ASN A 80 -27.89 -9.51 2.63
CA ASN A 80 -29.27 -9.78 3.05
C ASN A 80 -30.21 -8.60 2.79
N ASN A 81 -29.74 -7.36 2.99
CA ASN A 81 -30.50 -6.17 2.64
C ASN A 81 -30.73 -6.08 1.12
N PHE A 82 -29.71 -6.37 0.31
CA PHE A 82 -29.88 -6.44 -1.14
C PHE A 82 -30.95 -7.45 -1.56
N LEU A 83 -30.96 -8.65 -0.94
CA LEU A 83 -32.01 -9.63 -1.21
C LEU A 83 -33.39 -9.07 -0.87
N GLN A 84 -33.54 -8.44 0.31
CA GLN A 84 -34.79 -7.82 0.74
C GLN A 84 -35.25 -6.69 -0.21
N GLU A 85 -34.33 -5.86 -0.69
CA GLU A 85 -34.61 -4.79 -1.66
C GLU A 85 -35.10 -5.33 -3.02
N LYS A 86 -34.79 -6.60 -3.34
CA LYS A 86 -35.30 -7.30 -4.53
C LYS A 86 -36.56 -8.12 -4.23
N ASP A 87 -37.17 -7.95 -3.06
CA ASP A 87 -38.28 -8.75 -2.55
C ASP A 87 -37.94 -10.26 -2.45
N LEU A 88 -36.66 -10.58 -2.21
CA LEU A 88 -36.14 -11.94 -2.04
C LEU A 88 -35.71 -12.19 -0.59
N GLY A 89 -35.95 -13.41 -0.11
CA GLY A 89 -35.40 -13.90 1.16
C GLY A 89 -34.22 -14.86 0.94
N LEU A 90 -33.47 -15.16 2.01
CA LEU A 90 -32.43 -16.19 1.96
C LEU A 90 -32.97 -17.56 1.55
N ASP A 91 -34.17 -17.92 2.04
CA ASP A 91 -34.82 -19.19 1.66
C ASP A 91 -35.10 -19.26 0.17
N HIS A 92 -35.55 -18.14 -0.42
CA HIS A 92 -35.74 -18.04 -1.86
C HIS A 92 -34.41 -18.14 -2.61
N PHE A 93 -33.38 -17.43 -2.14
CA PHE A 93 -32.03 -17.51 -2.72
C PHE A 93 -31.49 -18.94 -2.74
N PHE A 94 -31.69 -19.73 -1.67
CA PHE A 94 -31.26 -21.13 -1.65
C PHE A 94 -32.13 -22.07 -2.50
N ALA A 95 -33.37 -21.69 -2.79
CA ALA A 95 -34.26 -22.43 -3.69
C ALA A 95 -33.94 -22.21 -5.18
N LEU A 96 -33.23 -21.12 -5.52
CA LEU A 96 -32.76 -20.85 -6.88
C LEU A 96 -31.74 -21.89 -7.37
N ASP A 97 -31.74 -22.14 -8.68
CA ASP A 97 -30.68 -22.95 -9.29
C ASP A 97 -29.31 -22.24 -9.23
N ILE A 98 -28.26 -22.96 -9.61
CA ILE A 98 -26.89 -22.42 -9.53
C ILE A 98 -26.67 -21.22 -10.46
N ASN A 99 -27.29 -21.19 -11.64
CA ASN A 99 -27.12 -20.11 -12.59
C ASN A 99 -27.82 -18.85 -12.10
N GLN A 100 -29.05 -19.00 -11.59
CA GLN A 100 -29.84 -17.92 -11.02
C GLN A 100 -29.18 -17.33 -9.76
N ARG A 101 -28.65 -18.18 -8.87
CA ARG A 101 -27.87 -17.71 -7.71
C ARG A 101 -26.62 -16.95 -8.14
N THR A 102 -25.91 -17.47 -9.14
CA THR A 102 -24.72 -16.81 -9.66
C THR A 102 -25.08 -15.43 -10.18
N GLU A 103 -26.06 -15.30 -11.07
CA GLU A 103 -26.52 -14.03 -11.62
C GLU A 103 -26.95 -13.02 -10.55
N LEU A 104 -27.61 -13.49 -9.49
CA LEU A 104 -28.02 -12.63 -8.38
C LEU A 104 -26.81 -12.13 -7.57
N ILE A 105 -25.83 -13.00 -7.31
CA ILE A 105 -24.56 -12.61 -6.68
C ILE A 105 -23.81 -11.62 -7.57
N GLU A 106 -23.78 -11.83 -8.89
CA GLU A 106 -23.13 -10.91 -9.82
C GLU A 106 -23.79 -9.54 -9.80
N THR A 107 -25.12 -9.50 -9.79
CA THR A 107 -25.90 -8.27 -9.69
C THR A 107 -25.58 -7.54 -8.39
N TYR A 108 -25.60 -8.26 -7.26
CA TYR A 108 -25.23 -7.71 -5.95
C TYR A 108 -23.82 -7.10 -5.95
N ILE A 109 -22.81 -7.85 -6.41
CA ILE A 109 -21.42 -7.38 -6.40
C ILE A 109 -21.25 -6.16 -7.30
N ASN A 110 -21.85 -6.16 -8.49
CA ASN A 110 -21.79 -5.01 -9.39
C ASN A 110 -22.48 -3.78 -8.79
N GLU A 111 -23.68 -3.94 -8.22
CA GLU A 111 -24.39 -2.85 -7.55
C GLU A 111 -23.60 -2.33 -6.35
N TYR A 112 -23.01 -3.21 -5.53
CA TYR A 112 -22.17 -2.84 -4.40
C TYR A 112 -20.93 -2.04 -4.84
N LEU A 113 -20.17 -2.56 -5.81
CA LEU A 113 -18.93 -1.94 -6.30
C LEU A 113 -19.18 -0.64 -7.07
N SER A 114 -20.34 -0.50 -7.73
CA SER A 114 -20.68 0.71 -8.48
C SER A 114 -20.70 1.98 -7.63
N LYS A 115 -21.02 1.85 -6.33
CA LYS A 115 -21.06 2.96 -5.37
C LYS A 115 -19.71 3.63 -5.15
N TYR A 116 -18.61 2.90 -5.41
CA TYR A 116 -17.24 3.37 -5.22
C TYR A 116 -16.60 3.93 -6.49
N ARG A 117 -17.35 4.02 -7.60
CA ARG A 117 -16.86 4.60 -8.86
C ARG A 117 -16.92 6.13 -8.88
N PHE A 118 -17.75 6.72 -8.03
CA PHE A 118 -17.99 8.16 -7.99
C PHE A 118 -17.51 8.75 -6.67
N GLU A 119 -16.60 9.72 -6.77
CA GLU A 119 -15.97 10.36 -5.60
C GLU A 119 -16.99 10.99 -4.64
N ASP A 120 -18.01 11.65 -5.18
CA ASP A 120 -19.04 12.35 -4.38
C ASP A 120 -19.83 11.39 -3.46
N LEU A 121 -19.95 10.11 -3.85
CA LEU A 121 -20.67 9.11 -3.06
C LEU A 121 -19.85 8.54 -1.91
N ILE A 122 -18.52 8.62 -1.98
CA ILE A 122 -17.61 8.02 -1.00
C ILE A 122 -16.93 9.05 -0.10
N GLU A 123 -16.90 10.33 -0.48
CA GLU A 123 -16.26 11.39 0.30
C GLU A 123 -16.71 11.48 1.77
N PRO A 124 -18.02 11.35 2.11
CA PRO A 124 -18.43 11.34 3.52
C PRO A 124 -17.80 10.19 4.32
N GLN A 125 -17.69 9.00 3.72
CA GLN A 125 -17.08 7.84 4.37
C GLN A 125 -15.56 8.04 4.53
N ARG A 126 -14.93 8.71 3.58
CA ARG A 126 -13.51 9.05 3.65
C ARG A 126 -13.19 10.02 4.78
N ILE A 127 -14.02 11.04 4.96
CA ILE A 127 -13.85 11.99 6.06
C ILE A 127 -13.86 11.24 7.39
N VAL A 128 -14.83 10.35 7.62
CA VAL A 128 -14.90 9.55 8.84
C VAL A 128 -13.69 8.63 9.00
N ALA A 129 -13.23 7.97 7.94
CA ALA A 129 -12.04 7.12 7.99
C ALA A 129 -10.77 7.92 8.34
N LEU A 130 -10.63 9.12 7.77
CA LEU A 130 -9.54 10.04 8.06
C LEU A 130 -9.58 10.54 9.50
N GLU A 131 -10.76 10.89 10.03
CA GLU A 131 -10.93 11.34 11.41
C GLU A 131 -10.52 10.25 12.42
N ASN A 132 -10.98 9.02 12.19
CA ASN A 132 -10.64 7.88 13.03
C ASN A 132 -9.13 7.61 13.04
N MET A 133 -8.49 7.66 11.86
CA MET A 133 -7.04 7.46 11.75
C MET A 133 -6.25 8.59 12.40
N TYR A 134 -6.68 9.84 12.19
CA TYR A 134 -6.05 11.02 12.79
C TYR A 134 -6.07 10.96 14.33
N GLN A 135 -7.20 10.53 14.89
CA GLN A 135 -7.34 10.28 16.34
C GLN A 135 -6.48 9.10 16.81
N LEU A 136 -6.51 7.97 16.08
CA LEU A 136 -5.73 6.77 16.42
C LEU A 136 -4.22 7.06 16.45
N HIS A 137 -3.73 7.84 15.50
CA HIS A 137 -2.34 8.25 15.46
C HIS A 137 -1.97 9.28 16.54
N GLY A 138 -2.94 9.75 17.34
CA GLY A 138 -2.72 10.61 18.50
C GLY A 138 -2.72 12.11 18.20
N ALA A 139 -3.13 12.53 17.00
CA ALA A 139 -3.23 13.94 16.65
C ALA A 139 -4.54 14.53 17.20
N LYS A 140 -4.43 15.71 17.85
CA LYS A 140 -5.60 16.46 18.31
C LYS A 140 -6.19 17.22 17.13
N GLN A 141 -7.47 17.00 16.84
CA GLN A 141 -8.18 17.79 15.82
C GLN A 141 -8.07 19.28 16.18
N ARG A 142 -7.65 20.09 15.21
CA ARG A 142 -7.78 21.55 15.28
C ARG A 142 -9.17 21.89 14.73
N SER A 143 -9.71 23.05 15.11
CA SER A 143 -10.99 23.52 14.57
C SER A 143 -10.95 23.54 13.04
N GLY A 144 -11.95 22.98 12.36
CA GLY A 144 -12.01 22.93 10.89
C GLY A 144 -12.26 21.52 10.36
N ASN A 145 -12.17 21.36 9.04
CA ASN A 145 -12.33 20.06 8.39
C ASN A 145 -11.08 19.18 8.59
N ILE A 146 -11.25 17.85 8.48
CA ILE A 146 -10.16 16.89 8.71
C ILE A 146 -9.01 17.04 7.71
N ARG A 147 -9.29 17.44 6.46
CA ARG A 147 -8.26 17.59 5.41
C ARG A 147 -7.30 18.75 5.71
N ASP A 148 -7.80 19.84 6.27
CA ASP A 148 -7.00 20.98 6.72
C ASP A 148 -6.14 20.61 7.93
N ASN A 149 -6.70 19.84 8.87
CA ASN A 149 -5.96 19.32 10.02
C ASN A 149 -4.81 18.40 9.60
N ILE A 150 -5.06 17.56 8.61
CA ILE A 150 -4.11 16.68 7.94
C ILE A 150 -2.98 17.49 7.28
N GLN A 151 -3.34 18.49 6.48
CA GLN A 151 -2.40 19.36 5.80
C GLN A 151 -1.55 20.17 6.79
N SER A 152 -2.16 20.64 7.89
CA SER A 152 -1.46 21.38 8.93
C SER A 152 -0.48 20.49 9.70
N LEU A 153 -0.89 19.27 10.07
CA LEU A 153 -0.01 18.31 10.74
C LEU A 153 1.22 18.00 9.86
N SER A 154 0.98 17.73 8.57
CA SER A 154 2.04 17.46 7.60
C SER A 154 3.05 18.61 7.51
N LYS A 155 2.58 19.86 7.46
CA LYS A 155 3.45 21.05 7.47
C LYS A 155 4.26 21.19 8.77
N ASP A 156 3.63 20.89 9.91
CA ASP A 156 4.31 20.94 11.21
C ASP A 156 5.40 19.85 11.31
N ASN A 157 5.10 18.65 10.83
CA ASN A 157 6.07 17.56 10.73
C ASN A 157 7.23 17.89 9.80
N LEU A 158 6.93 18.47 8.63
CA LEU A 158 7.93 18.91 7.67
C LEU A 158 8.89 19.91 8.31
N ARG A 159 8.36 20.96 8.97
CA ARG A 159 9.17 21.96 9.68
C ARG A 159 10.02 21.34 10.79
N ARG A 160 9.42 20.46 11.60
CA ARG A 160 10.10 19.80 12.72
C ARG A 160 11.25 18.91 12.25
N ILE A 161 11.02 18.07 11.24
CA ILE A 161 12.03 17.13 10.71
C ILE A 161 13.14 17.87 9.99
N THR A 162 12.79 18.84 9.15
CA THR A 162 13.79 19.65 8.43
C THR A 162 14.50 20.63 9.34
N GLN A 163 14.00 20.88 10.56
CA GLN A 163 14.45 21.96 11.44
C GLN A 163 14.44 23.32 10.71
N ASN A 164 13.42 23.53 9.86
CA ASN A 164 13.29 24.67 8.93
C ASN A 164 14.46 24.86 7.95
N LYS A 165 15.27 23.82 7.70
CA LYS A 165 16.33 23.86 6.69
C LYS A 165 15.73 23.60 5.31
N ILE A 166 15.61 24.67 4.55
CA ILE A 166 15.16 24.64 3.15
C ILE A 166 16.36 24.90 2.25
N TYR A 167 16.53 24.05 1.25
CA TYR A 167 17.53 24.24 0.21
C TYR A 167 17.31 25.58 -0.50
N GLN A 168 18.40 26.32 -0.68
CA GLN A 168 18.42 27.59 -1.40
C GLN A 168 19.18 27.39 -2.70
N SER A 169 18.56 27.77 -3.83
CA SER A 169 19.13 27.53 -5.16
C SER A 169 20.50 28.18 -5.32
N LYS A 170 21.40 27.49 -6.03
CA LYS A 170 22.76 27.97 -6.30
C LYS A 170 23.13 27.72 -7.74
N ALA A 171 23.84 28.68 -8.34
CA ALA A 171 24.30 28.56 -9.72
C ALA A 171 25.11 27.28 -9.98
N ASP A 172 25.94 26.89 -9.02
CA ASP A 172 26.77 25.71 -9.15
C ASP A 172 26.00 24.39 -8.93
N MET A 173 24.76 24.44 -8.44
CA MET A 173 23.93 23.26 -8.17
C MET A 173 22.89 22.97 -9.26
N LYS A 174 22.86 23.74 -10.36
CA LYS A 174 21.87 23.62 -11.43
C LYS A 174 21.68 22.20 -11.97
N GLU A 175 22.78 21.48 -12.21
CA GLU A 175 22.74 20.08 -12.66
C GLU A 175 21.96 19.16 -11.68
N ALA A 176 22.13 19.39 -10.38
CA ALA A 176 21.41 18.63 -9.36
C ALA A 176 19.95 19.08 -9.26
N GLU A 177 19.70 20.40 -9.31
CA GLU A 177 18.34 20.96 -9.27
C GLU A 177 17.47 20.40 -10.39
N GLU A 178 17.97 20.42 -11.63
CA GLU A 178 17.27 19.88 -12.81
C GLU A 178 16.98 18.38 -12.68
N LEU A 179 17.95 17.60 -12.17
CA LEU A 179 17.75 16.16 -11.96
C LEU A 179 16.70 15.88 -10.88
N ILE A 180 16.74 16.61 -9.76
CA ILE A 180 15.79 16.42 -8.66
C ILE A 180 14.39 16.90 -9.04
N GLU A 181 14.26 17.92 -9.88
CA GLU A 181 12.97 18.35 -10.44
C GLU A 181 12.32 17.28 -11.33
N GLN A 182 13.14 16.47 -12.01
CA GLN A 182 12.67 15.32 -12.78
C GLN A 182 12.27 14.13 -11.90
N LEU A 183 12.68 14.07 -10.63
CA LEU A 183 12.19 13.03 -9.74
C LEU A 183 10.71 13.28 -9.41
N GLU A 184 9.97 12.20 -9.24
CA GLU A 184 8.54 12.21 -8.97
C GLU A 184 8.18 11.06 -8.02
N LEU A 185 7.39 11.39 -7.01
CA LEU A 185 6.74 10.40 -6.17
C LEU A 185 5.59 9.76 -6.94
N SER A 186 5.49 8.44 -6.90
CA SER A 186 4.35 7.68 -7.38
C SER A 186 3.97 6.65 -6.32
N ILE A 187 2.71 6.21 -6.34
CA ILE A 187 2.23 5.19 -5.42
C ILE A 187 1.69 4.01 -6.22
N SER A 188 2.11 2.81 -5.84
CA SER A 188 1.86 1.61 -6.61
C SER A 188 1.32 0.49 -5.75
N HIS A 189 0.36 -0.25 -6.31
CA HIS A 189 -0.05 -1.55 -5.81
C HIS A 189 0.58 -2.61 -6.73
N ASN A 190 1.57 -3.33 -6.20
CA ASN A 190 2.32 -4.33 -6.97
C ASN A 190 1.63 -5.70 -6.87
N SER A 191 1.69 -6.47 -7.94
CA SER A 191 1.12 -7.81 -8.02
C SER A 191 1.92 -8.68 -8.99
N HIS A 192 2.02 -9.97 -8.70
CA HIS A 192 2.62 -10.94 -9.61
C HIS A 192 1.64 -11.44 -10.69
N ILE A 193 0.34 -11.16 -10.54
CA ILE A 193 -0.72 -11.73 -11.39
C ILE A 193 -1.58 -10.69 -12.10
N MET A 194 -1.47 -9.40 -11.74
CA MET A 194 -2.29 -8.34 -12.31
C MET A 194 -1.64 -7.75 -13.57
N ASN A 195 -1.94 -8.36 -14.72
CA ASN A 195 -1.36 -7.95 -16.02
C ASN A 195 -2.21 -6.92 -16.78
N LYS A 196 -3.34 -6.51 -16.20
CA LYS A 196 -4.29 -5.54 -16.79
C LYS A 196 -4.83 -4.62 -15.71
N LYS A 197 -5.24 -3.42 -16.15
CA LYS A 197 -5.97 -2.47 -15.31
C LYS A 197 -7.23 -3.13 -14.71
N PRO A 198 -7.49 -2.98 -13.40
CA PRO A 198 -8.71 -3.44 -12.75
C PRO A 198 -9.96 -2.88 -13.43
N GLN A 199 -11.01 -3.69 -13.51
CA GLN A 199 -12.32 -3.28 -14.02
C GLN A 199 -13.23 -2.70 -12.93
N PHE A 200 -12.81 -2.78 -11.67
CA PHE A 200 -13.52 -2.30 -10.50
C PHE A 200 -12.58 -1.50 -9.60
N PRO A 201 -13.15 -0.64 -8.72
CA PRO A 201 -12.38 0.08 -7.71
C PRO A 201 -11.57 -0.86 -6.82
N LEU A 202 -10.40 -0.40 -6.38
CA LEU A 202 -9.70 -1.04 -5.26
C LEU A 202 -10.41 -0.62 -3.96
N LEU A 203 -10.73 -1.59 -3.10
CA LEU A 203 -11.44 -1.35 -1.85
C LEU A 203 -10.54 -1.55 -0.63
N SER A 204 -10.86 -0.84 0.45
CA SER A 204 -10.25 -1.10 1.75
C SER A 204 -10.72 -2.44 2.31
N PRO A 205 -9.93 -3.10 3.17
CA PRO A 205 -10.31 -4.39 3.75
C PRO A 205 -11.68 -4.38 4.44
N SER A 206 -12.04 -3.31 5.16
CA SER A 206 -13.35 -3.17 5.80
C SER A 206 -14.51 -3.18 4.81
N GLU A 207 -14.36 -2.56 3.65
CA GLU A 207 -15.40 -2.55 2.61
C GLU A 207 -15.52 -3.91 1.93
N ILE A 208 -14.43 -4.67 1.82
CA ILE A 208 -14.44 -6.07 1.34
C ILE A 208 -15.15 -6.97 2.36
N GLU A 209 -14.91 -6.78 3.66
CA GLU A 209 -15.62 -7.52 4.72
C GLU A 209 -17.12 -7.22 4.71
N LYS A 210 -17.50 -5.94 4.63
CA LYS A 210 -18.91 -5.52 4.52
C LYS A 210 -19.60 -6.12 3.29
N MET A 211 -18.88 -6.23 2.18
CA MET A 211 -19.39 -6.90 0.97
C MET A 211 -19.72 -8.39 1.18
N GLY A 212 -19.28 -9.00 2.29
CA GLY A 212 -19.47 -10.43 2.58
C GLY A 212 -18.31 -11.31 2.13
N LEU A 213 -17.14 -10.71 1.87
CA LEU A 213 -15.95 -11.37 1.36
C LEU A 213 -14.74 -11.31 2.33
N PRO A 214 -14.90 -11.62 3.64
CA PRO A 214 -13.87 -11.36 4.65
C PRO A 214 -12.55 -12.10 4.44
N ARG A 215 -12.56 -13.24 3.74
CA ARG A 215 -11.33 -13.97 3.39
C ARG A 215 -10.45 -13.23 2.39
N PHE A 216 -11.04 -12.40 1.54
CA PHE A 216 -10.31 -11.56 0.59
C PHE A 216 -9.78 -10.31 1.28
N ALA A 217 -10.51 -9.82 2.29
CA ALA A 217 -9.99 -8.81 3.19
C ALA A 217 -8.80 -9.34 3.99
N ALA A 218 -8.82 -10.60 4.46
CA ALA A 218 -7.77 -11.21 5.27
C ALA A 218 -6.35 -11.10 4.66
N ASN A 219 -6.20 -11.31 3.35
CA ASN A 219 -4.89 -11.17 2.67
C ASN A 219 -4.36 -9.73 2.68
N SER A 220 -5.26 -8.75 2.77
CA SER A 220 -4.94 -7.34 2.95
C SER A 220 -4.92 -6.93 4.44
N ASN A 221 -5.61 -7.66 5.32
CA ASN A 221 -5.79 -7.36 6.74
C ASN A 221 -4.68 -7.94 7.62
N GLU A 222 -4.13 -9.12 7.32
CA GLU A 222 -3.03 -9.70 8.11
C GLU A 222 -1.78 -8.79 8.10
N PHE A 223 -1.58 -8.09 6.99
CA PHE A 223 -0.54 -7.06 6.83
C PHE A 223 -0.81 -5.79 7.65
N ASN A 224 -2.08 -5.44 7.84
CA ASN A 224 -2.54 -4.15 8.39
C ASN A 224 -3.12 -4.24 9.81
N ARG A 225 -3.13 -5.45 10.41
CA ARG A 225 -3.78 -5.72 11.71
C ARG A 225 -3.17 -4.93 12.87
N LEU A 226 -1.88 -4.58 12.77
CA LEU A 226 -1.17 -3.80 13.79
C LEU A 226 -1.56 -2.32 13.81
N ILE A 227 -1.82 -1.72 12.64
CA ILE A 227 -2.10 -0.28 12.53
C ILE A 227 -3.58 0.08 12.75
N GLY A 228 -4.44 -0.91 12.99
CA GLY A 228 -5.85 -0.71 13.36
C GLY A 228 -6.71 0.00 12.29
N SER A 229 -6.25 0.06 11.04
CA SER A 229 -6.84 0.92 10.02
C SER A 229 -7.32 0.13 8.80
N THR A 230 -8.38 -0.65 8.98
CA THR A 230 -8.97 -1.48 7.91
C THR A 230 -9.75 -0.67 6.87
N ASN A 231 -9.88 0.65 7.07
CA ASN A 231 -10.62 1.59 6.21
C ASN A 231 -9.78 2.25 5.11
N PHE A 232 -8.59 1.73 4.80
CA PHE A 232 -7.70 2.30 3.79
C PHE A 232 -7.26 1.27 2.76
N VAL A 233 -7.02 1.76 1.55
CA VAL A 233 -6.29 1.08 0.48
C VAL A 233 -4.82 1.49 0.58
N TYR A 234 -3.93 0.50 0.55
CA TYR A 234 -2.50 0.68 0.81
C TYR A 234 -1.67 0.55 -0.47
N PHE A 235 -0.67 1.42 -0.59
CA PHE A 235 0.23 1.49 -1.73
C PHE A 235 1.67 1.68 -1.28
N PHE A 236 2.61 1.08 -2.02
CA PHE A 236 4.03 1.36 -1.85
C PHE A 236 4.37 2.72 -2.44
N VAL A 237 5.13 3.51 -1.68
CA VAL A 237 5.66 4.80 -2.13
C VAL A 237 6.94 4.58 -2.94
N LYS A 238 7.00 5.13 -4.15
CA LYS A 238 8.13 5.00 -5.07
C LYS A 238 8.58 6.38 -5.55
N LEU A 239 9.89 6.59 -5.63
CA LEU A 239 10.49 7.78 -6.24
C LEU A 239 11.18 7.37 -7.54
N GLY A 240 10.88 8.02 -8.67
CA GLY A 240 11.48 7.73 -9.98
C GLY A 240 11.52 8.97 -10.87
N LEU A 241 12.05 8.91 -12.11
CA LEU A 241 12.00 10.08 -13.01
C LEU A 241 10.69 10.15 -13.81
N LYS A 242 10.19 11.37 -14.03
CA LYS A 242 8.94 11.71 -14.77
C LYS A 242 8.83 11.07 -16.16
N SER A 243 9.93 10.98 -16.91
CA SER A 243 9.93 10.79 -18.37
C SER A 243 10.03 9.34 -18.85
N LYS A 244 10.15 8.37 -17.95
CA LYS A 244 10.36 6.97 -18.33
C LYS A 244 9.41 6.09 -17.56
N SER A 245 8.60 5.32 -18.30
CA SER A 245 7.64 4.35 -17.76
C SER A 245 8.28 3.64 -16.58
N ASN A 246 7.62 3.69 -15.41
CA ASN A 246 8.05 2.98 -14.22
C ASN A 246 8.01 1.47 -14.49
N SER A 247 9.01 0.95 -15.21
CA SER A 247 9.20 -0.49 -15.40
C SER A 247 9.59 -1.04 -14.04
N ASN A 248 8.61 -1.62 -13.38
CA ASN A 248 8.64 -1.93 -11.96
C ASN A 248 9.29 -3.30 -11.72
N ASN A 249 10.62 -3.35 -11.67
CA ASN A 249 11.28 -4.43 -10.94
C ASN A 249 11.18 -4.13 -9.44
N SER A 250 9.99 -4.31 -8.87
CA SER A 250 9.80 -4.22 -7.43
C SER A 250 10.05 -5.59 -6.79
N GLU A 251 10.59 -5.60 -5.56
CA GLU A 251 10.73 -6.81 -4.74
C GLU A 251 9.38 -7.50 -4.48
N TYR A 252 8.26 -6.81 -4.70
CA TYR A 252 6.89 -7.25 -4.41
C TYR A 252 6.03 -7.47 -5.67
N GLY A 253 6.63 -7.61 -6.86
CA GLY A 253 5.90 -7.87 -8.11
C GLY A 253 6.38 -7.05 -9.32
N GLY A 254 6.31 -7.67 -10.49
CA GLY A 254 6.67 -7.07 -11.79
C GLY A 254 5.53 -6.31 -12.48
N ASN A 255 4.28 -6.61 -12.11
CA ASN A 255 3.08 -6.01 -12.69
C ASN A 255 2.32 -5.24 -11.59
N GLY A 256 1.37 -4.37 -11.98
CA GLY A 256 0.61 -3.65 -10.97
C GLY A 256 -0.25 -2.49 -11.49
N VAL A 257 -0.72 -1.67 -10.54
CA VAL A 257 -1.35 -0.39 -10.83
C VAL A 257 -0.67 0.75 -10.10
N LEU A 258 -0.52 1.88 -10.78
CA LEU A 258 -0.26 3.18 -10.19
C LEU A 258 -1.57 3.89 -9.96
N VAL A 259 -1.62 4.71 -8.92
CA VAL A 259 -2.68 5.69 -8.76
C VAL A 259 -2.31 6.94 -9.56
N ASN A 260 -3.29 7.52 -10.24
CA ASN A 260 -3.15 8.80 -10.91
C ASN A 260 -2.58 9.84 -9.92
N ARG A 261 -1.59 10.61 -10.39
CA ARG A 261 -0.88 11.57 -9.53
C ARG A 261 -1.81 12.62 -8.94
N GLU A 262 -2.66 13.25 -9.75
CA GLU A 262 -3.54 14.32 -9.30
C GLU A 262 -4.51 13.82 -8.23
N TYR A 263 -4.97 12.60 -8.41
CA TYR A 263 -5.80 11.92 -7.44
C TYR A 263 -5.03 11.60 -6.14
N ALA A 264 -3.82 11.06 -6.24
CA ALA A 264 -2.97 10.79 -5.09
C ALA A 264 -2.62 12.07 -4.31
N ILE A 265 -2.38 13.19 -4.99
CA ILE A 265 -2.15 14.49 -4.34
C ILE A 265 -3.32 14.89 -3.44
N LYS A 266 -4.57 14.63 -3.88
CA LYS A 266 -5.77 15.01 -3.15
C LYS A 266 -6.14 14.01 -2.04
N ASN A 267 -5.89 12.73 -2.25
CA ASN A 267 -6.50 11.66 -1.45
C ASN A 267 -5.50 10.77 -0.70
N ALA A 268 -4.20 10.83 -1.02
CA ALA A 268 -3.19 10.00 -0.37
C ALA A 268 -2.55 10.69 0.83
N TRP A 269 -2.46 9.92 1.91
CA TRP A 269 -1.72 10.24 3.11
C TRP A 269 -0.53 9.29 3.23
N ILE A 270 0.65 9.83 3.51
CA ILE A 270 1.90 9.09 3.58
C ILE A 270 2.27 8.88 5.06
N SER A 271 2.45 7.62 5.44
CA SER A 271 2.82 7.22 6.80
C SER A 271 4.00 6.24 6.77
N PRO A 272 4.76 6.11 7.87
CA PRO A 272 5.73 5.03 8.00
C PRO A 272 5.06 3.68 7.77
N PHE A 273 5.72 2.85 6.99
CA PHE A 273 5.30 1.48 6.75
C PHE A 273 5.36 0.67 8.05
N ILE A 274 4.28 0.01 8.46
CA ILE A 274 4.21 -0.77 9.70
C ILE A 274 3.57 -2.13 9.45
N MET A 275 4.39 -3.18 9.46
CA MET A 275 3.94 -4.58 9.39
C MET A 275 4.38 -5.39 10.63
N TYR A 276 5.46 -4.98 11.29
CA TYR A 276 6.03 -5.67 12.45
C TYR A 276 6.40 -4.67 13.56
N HIS A 277 6.62 -5.18 14.78
CA HIS A 277 7.07 -4.37 15.93
C HIS A 277 8.31 -3.51 15.61
N HIS A 278 9.29 -4.06 14.89
CA HIS A 278 10.50 -3.30 14.54
C HIS A 278 10.21 -2.09 13.65
N ASN A 279 9.13 -2.12 12.85
CA ASN A 279 8.71 -0.98 12.05
C ASN A 279 8.13 0.14 12.93
N ILE A 280 7.34 -0.24 13.95
CA ILE A 280 6.82 0.71 14.95
C ILE A 280 8.00 1.39 15.65
N TYR A 281 8.98 0.61 16.14
CA TYR A 281 10.21 1.16 16.71
C TYR A 281 10.92 2.12 15.76
N ALA A 282 11.11 1.72 14.49
CA ALA A 282 11.77 2.54 13.47
C ALA A 282 11.03 3.86 13.21
N ALA A 283 9.69 3.87 13.29
CA ALA A 283 8.87 5.07 13.15
C ALA A 283 8.97 6.00 14.36
N ILE A 284 9.07 5.47 15.58
CA ILE A 284 8.99 6.30 16.80
C ILE A 284 10.36 6.67 17.40
N LYS A 285 11.45 5.99 17.01
CA LYS A 285 12.78 6.16 17.63
C LYS A 285 13.31 7.59 17.63
N GLN A 286 13.00 8.36 16.60
CA GLN A 286 13.46 9.73 16.48
C GLN A 286 12.51 10.71 17.18
N THR A 287 11.21 10.48 17.07
CA THR A 287 10.18 11.42 17.51
C THR A 287 9.88 11.27 19.00
N THR A 288 9.92 10.05 19.52
CA THR A 288 9.67 9.73 20.93
C THR A 288 10.69 8.70 21.45
N PRO A 289 11.97 9.08 21.63
CA PRO A 289 13.05 8.14 21.96
C PRO A 289 12.83 7.39 23.28
N ASN A 290 12.18 8.01 24.27
CA ASN A 290 11.85 7.36 25.53
C ASN A 290 10.84 6.22 25.34
N LYS A 291 9.78 6.45 24.55
CA LYS A 291 8.81 5.41 24.20
C LYS A 291 9.46 4.31 23.35
N ALA A 292 10.31 4.70 22.41
CA ALA A 292 11.05 3.76 21.58
C ALA A 292 11.95 2.83 22.39
N LYS A 293 12.59 3.36 23.44
CA LYS A 293 13.41 2.56 24.36
C LYS A 293 12.56 1.54 25.12
N ILE A 294 11.43 1.96 25.70
CA ILE A 294 10.50 1.06 26.40
C ILE A 294 10.00 -0.04 25.44
N PHE A 295 9.62 0.35 24.22
CA PHE A 295 9.16 -0.58 23.20
C PHE A 295 10.26 -1.57 22.79
N LEU A 296 11.50 -1.10 22.63
CA LEU A 296 12.66 -1.94 22.35
C LEU A 296 12.91 -2.95 23.47
N ASP A 297 12.93 -2.50 24.73
CA ASP A 297 13.19 -3.35 25.89
C ASP A 297 12.11 -4.43 26.10
N ARG A 298 10.88 -4.16 25.64
CA ARG A 298 9.75 -5.09 25.77
C ARG A 298 9.64 -6.10 24.63
N PHE A 299 9.92 -5.68 23.40
CA PHE A 299 9.63 -6.46 22.19
C PHE A 299 10.86 -6.98 21.44
N ALA A 300 12.04 -6.41 21.66
CA ALA A 300 13.27 -6.94 21.09
C ALA A 300 13.97 -7.86 22.10
N GLN A 301 14.45 -8.99 21.60
CA GLN A 301 15.47 -9.76 22.31
C GLN A 301 16.81 -9.03 22.20
N LYS A 302 17.77 -9.35 23.06
CA LYS A 302 19.14 -8.83 22.96
C LYS A 302 20.06 -9.98 22.57
N THR A 303 20.89 -9.78 21.55
CA THR A 303 21.99 -10.71 21.26
C THR A 303 23.00 -10.71 22.42
N PRO A 304 23.89 -11.71 22.50
CA PRO A 304 24.96 -11.71 23.50
C PRO A 304 25.82 -10.44 23.50
N GLU A 305 25.95 -9.79 22.33
CA GLU A 305 26.68 -8.53 22.13
C GLU A 305 25.82 -7.28 22.43
N GLY A 306 24.61 -7.45 22.96
CA GLY A 306 23.70 -6.38 23.32
C GLY A 306 22.96 -5.71 22.16
N LYS A 307 23.00 -6.29 20.95
CA LYS A 307 22.26 -5.75 19.79
C LYS A 307 20.79 -6.20 19.84
N PRO A 308 19.84 -5.35 19.44
CA PRO A 308 18.45 -5.76 19.41
C PRO A 308 18.19 -6.78 18.29
N LEU A 309 17.55 -7.89 18.65
CA LEU A 309 17.07 -8.93 17.76
C LEU A 309 15.53 -8.94 17.78
N TRP A 310 14.94 -8.70 16.62
CA TRP A 310 13.48 -8.67 16.47
C TRP A 310 12.99 -10.04 16.02
N VAL A 311 12.26 -10.74 16.89
CA VAL A 311 11.64 -12.02 16.51
C VAL A 311 10.39 -11.73 15.68
N LEU A 312 10.37 -12.24 14.45
CA LEU A 312 9.20 -12.23 13.56
C LEU A 312 8.12 -13.13 14.18
N SER A 313 7.28 -12.56 15.04
CA SER A 313 6.11 -13.23 15.58
C SER A 313 4.91 -12.86 14.72
N TYR A 314 4.58 -13.75 13.76
CA TYR A 314 3.24 -13.83 13.22
C TYR A 314 2.38 -14.55 14.26
N GLY A 315 1.57 -13.84 15.04
CA GLY A 315 0.77 -14.44 16.11
C GLY A 315 0.10 -13.43 17.05
N GLU A 316 -0.57 -13.94 18.10
CA GLU A 316 -1.24 -13.11 19.11
C GLU A 316 -0.27 -12.12 19.76
N PHE A 317 -0.51 -10.83 19.50
CA PHE A 317 0.29 -9.73 20.01
C PHE A 317 0.00 -9.52 21.50
N LYS A 318 0.94 -9.89 22.37
CA LYS A 318 0.93 -9.47 23.78
C LYS A 318 1.35 -8.00 23.87
N GLY A 319 0.71 -7.20 24.72
CA GLY A 319 1.07 -5.77 24.88
C GLY A 319 0.39 -4.82 23.91
N GLN A 320 -0.91 -5.03 23.66
CA GLN A 320 -1.72 -4.19 22.78
C GLN A 320 -1.72 -2.71 23.21
N GLN A 321 -1.71 -2.44 24.52
CA GLN A 321 -1.65 -1.06 25.02
C GLN A 321 -0.34 -0.36 24.61
N GLU A 322 0.80 -1.03 24.72
CA GLU A 322 2.10 -0.45 24.36
C GLU A 322 2.24 -0.26 22.85
N ILE A 323 1.62 -1.13 22.05
CA ILE A 323 1.48 -0.94 20.61
C ILE A 323 0.63 0.30 20.32
N LEU A 324 -0.53 0.45 20.96
CA LEU A 324 -1.39 1.63 20.79
C LEU A 324 -0.69 2.92 21.21
N GLU A 325 0.02 2.94 22.34
CA GLU A 325 0.78 4.10 22.83
C GLU A 325 1.96 4.48 21.92
N ALA A 326 2.56 3.48 21.27
CA ALA A 326 3.60 3.68 20.25
C ALA A 326 2.99 4.24 18.95
N LEU A 327 1.89 3.65 18.48
CA LEU A 327 1.14 4.11 17.31
C LEU A 327 0.61 5.53 17.47
N SER A 328 0.25 5.93 18.69
CA SER A 328 -0.15 7.31 19.01
C SER A 328 0.97 8.36 18.77
N SER A 329 2.17 7.92 18.41
CA SER A 329 3.32 8.79 18.10
C SER A 329 3.69 8.77 16.61
N VAL A 330 3.01 7.93 15.82
CA VAL A 330 3.21 7.82 14.36
C VAL A 330 2.74 9.07 13.64
N HIS A 331 1.76 9.82 14.19
CA HIS A 331 1.32 11.10 13.62
C HIS A 331 2.47 12.08 13.38
N LEU A 332 3.58 11.94 14.10
CA LEU A 332 4.74 12.80 13.93
C LEU A 332 5.49 12.51 12.62
N LEU A 333 5.22 11.42 11.92
CA LEU A 333 5.82 11.09 10.62
C LEU A 333 4.78 10.97 9.51
N ASP A 334 3.61 11.57 9.72
CA ASP A 334 2.57 11.63 8.72
C ASP A 334 2.70 12.86 7.83
N PHE A 335 2.47 12.64 6.54
CA PHE A 335 2.60 13.66 5.51
C PHE A 335 1.47 13.60 4.50
N THR A 336 1.13 14.76 3.92
CA THR A 336 0.48 14.78 2.62
C THR A 336 1.46 14.30 1.55
N PHE A 337 0.92 13.84 0.42
CA PHE A 337 1.73 13.38 -0.70
C PHE A 337 2.80 14.41 -1.14
N LEU A 338 2.41 15.68 -1.29
CA LEU A 338 3.30 16.74 -1.76
C LEU A 338 4.34 17.15 -0.72
N ASP A 339 3.96 17.22 0.56
CA ASP A 339 4.92 17.56 1.62
C ASP A 339 5.97 16.46 1.80
N PHE A 340 5.59 15.18 1.61
CA PHE A 340 6.55 14.08 1.61
C PHE A 340 7.49 14.15 0.41
N GLU A 341 6.96 14.37 -0.81
CA GLU A 341 7.80 14.54 -1.99
C GLU A 341 8.79 15.71 -1.80
N PHE A 342 8.31 16.84 -1.28
CA PHE A 342 9.13 18.00 -0.97
C PHE A 342 10.20 17.67 0.06
N LEU A 343 9.87 16.99 1.16
CA LEU A 343 10.81 16.58 2.20
C LEU A 343 12.00 15.81 1.59
N ILE A 344 11.70 14.80 0.78
CA ILE A 344 12.73 13.95 0.17
C ILE A 344 13.59 14.75 -0.81
N LYS A 345 12.98 15.48 -1.74
CA LYS A 345 13.71 16.29 -2.73
C LYS A 345 14.59 17.37 -2.09
N ASN A 346 14.04 18.11 -1.13
CA ASN A 346 14.73 19.15 -0.39
C ASN A 346 15.96 18.58 0.34
N GLN A 347 15.79 17.45 1.03
CA GLN A 347 16.87 16.83 1.76
C GLN A 347 17.97 16.27 0.84
N ILE A 348 17.61 15.69 -0.31
CA ILE A 348 18.60 15.24 -1.30
C ILE A 348 19.47 16.42 -1.75
N LEU A 349 18.86 17.57 -2.07
CA LEU A 349 19.60 18.76 -2.50
C LEU A 349 20.54 19.29 -1.41
N LEU A 350 20.07 19.36 -0.15
CA LEU A 350 20.91 19.75 0.99
C LEU A 350 22.11 18.81 1.17
N SER A 351 21.89 17.50 1.07
CA SER A 351 22.93 16.48 1.18
C SER A 351 23.94 16.58 0.03
N LEU A 352 23.47 16.72 -1.20
CA LEU A 352 24.33 16.91 -2.38
C LEU A 352 25.16 18.19 -2.27
N GLN A 353 24.58 19.30 -1.82
CA GLN A 353 25.31 20.56 -1.59
C GLN A 353 26.44 20.38 -0.56
N LYS A 354 26.18 19.65 0.53
CA LYS A 354 27.19 19.35 1.56
C LYS A 354 28.29 18.44 1.02
N ILE A 355 27.93 17.41 0.24
CA ILE A 355 28.88 16.47 -0.35
C ILE A 355 29.74 17.17 -1.39
N LYS A 356 29.16 18.01 -2.26
CA LYS A 356 29.90 18.71 -3.32
C LYS A 356 31.04 19.56 -2.77
N LYS A 357 30.81 20.24 -1.64
CA LYS A 357 31.84 21.03 -0.95
C LYS A 357 32.99 20.19 -0.40
N LYS A 358 32.72 18.94 0.00
CA LYS A 358 33.70 18.05 0.66
C LYS A 358 34.38 17.08 -0.31
N ASN A 359 33.65 16.56 -1.28
CA ASN A 359 34.10 15.50 -2.18
C ASN A 359 33.35 15.56 -3.52
N LYS A 360 33.98 16.20 -4.52
CA LYS A 360 33.41 16.34 -5.88
C LYS A 360 33.21 14.99 -6.58
N LYS A 361 34.05 13.99 -6.32
CA LYS A 361 33.95 12.65 -6.93
C LYS A 361 32.70 11.93 -6.43
N LEU A 362 32.47 11.95 -5.11
CA LEU A 362 31.29 11.36 -4.49
C LEU A 362 29.99 12.08 -4.93
N TYR A 363 30.02 13.41 -5.05
CA TYR A 363 28.90 14.17 -5.61
C TYR A 363 28.52 13.70 -7.02
N LYS A 364 29.49 13.59 -7.93
CA LYS A 364 29.25 13.09 -9.30
C LYS A 364 28.73 11.65 -9.32
N GLN A 365 29.21 10.80 -8.41
CA GLN A 365 28.72 9.43 -8.27
C GLN A 365 27.25 9.39 -7.84
N HIS A 366 26.84 10.20 -6.88
CA HIS A 366 25.44 10.28 -6.47
C HIS A 366 24.54 10.80 -7.58
N LEU A 367 24.95 11.83 -8.33
CA LEU A 367 24.19 12.30 -9.50
C LEU A 367 24.03 11.21 -10.56
N LYS A 368 25.09 10.43 -10.84
CA LYS A 368 25.02 9.29 -11.75
C LYS A 368 24.01 8.25 -11.25
N ASN A 369 24.04 7.89 -9.97
CA ASN A 369 23.12 6.92 -9.41
C ASN A 369 21.66 7.39 -9.46
N LEU A 370 21.40 8.68 -9.21
CA LEU A 370 20.08 9.27 -9.29
C LEU A 370 19.52 9.33 -10.72
N ARG A 371 20.40 9.49 -11.73
CA ARG A 371 20.02 9.41 -13.16
C ARG A 371 19.65 7.99 -13.60
N ASN A 372 20.20 6.98 -12.95
CA ASN A 372 20.07 5.58 -13.35
C ASN A 372 18.88 4.86 -12.70
N SER A 373 17.84 5.58 -12.26
CA SER A 373 16.64 5.02 -11.62
C SER A 373 15.89 3.97 -12.46
N HIS A 374 16.17 3.87 -13.77
CA HIS A 374 15.43 3.04 -14.73
C HIS A 374 16.22 1.89 -15.37
N GLU A 375 17.52 1.75 -15.11
CA GLU A 375 18.26 0.67 -15.78
C GLU A 375 17.80 -0.68 -15.21
N LEU A 376 17.17 -1.51 -16.06
CA LEU A 376 16.60 -2.85 -15.82
C LEU A 376 17.52 -3.86 -15.10
N GLN A 377 18.78 -3.50 -14.88
CA GLN A 377 19.69 -4.29 -14.06
C GLN A 377 19.38 -4.05 -12.59
N ALA A 378 19.04 -5.10 -11.85
CA ALA A 378 18.75 -5.06 -10.41
C ALA A 378 19.83 -4.29 -9.59
N ASN A 379 21.08 -4.32 -10.03
CA ASN A 379 22.19 -3.60 -9.42
C ASN A 379 22.03 -2.06 -9.45
N ASN A 380 21.41 -1.51 -10.50
CA ASN A 380 21.23 -0.07 -10.65
C ASN A 380 20.03 0.43 -9.83
N HIS A 381 18.93 -0.33 -9.78
CA HIS A 381 17.80 -0.04 -8.89
C HIS A 381 18.23 -0.07 -7.41
N ARG A 382 19.06 -1.05 -7.02
CA ARG A 382 19.66 -1.10 -5.68
C ARG A 382 20.53 0.13 -5.38
N SER A 383 21.28 0.61 -6.38
CA SER A 383 22.15 1.79 -6.26
C SER A 383 21.37 3.09 -6.14
N PHE A 384 20.26 3.23 -6.88
CA PHE A 384 19.33 4.35 -6.77
C PHE A 384 18.69 4.40 -5.38
N ASN A 385 18.05 3.32 -4.94
CA ASN A 385 17.40 3.25 -3.64
C ASN A 385 18.39 3.51 -2.50
N LYS A 386 19.58 2.90 -2.57
CA LYS A 386 20.66 3.18 -1.62
C LYS A 386 21.06 4.65 -1.61
N THR A 387 21.14 5.28 -2.78
CA THR A 387 21.48 6.71 -2.88
C THR A 387 20.39 7.59 -2.28
N VAL A 388 19.11 7.29 -2.52
CA VAL A 388 17.99 8.01 -1.89
C VAL A 388 18.02 7.84 -0.37
N ILE A 389 18.26 6.62 0.13
CA ILE A 389 18.41 6.33 1.57
C ILE A 389 19.52 7.19 2.19
N GLN A 390 20.71 7.20 1.59
CA GLN A 390 21.86 7.94 2.09
C GLN A 390 21.71 9.45 2.03
N LEU A 391 20.98 9.96 1.02
CA LEU A 391 20.85 11.41 0.81
C LEU A 391 19.62 12.00 1.49
N ALA A 392 18.53 11.25 1.67
CA ALA A 392 17.27 11.73 2.22
C ALA A 392 17.00 11.18 3.63
N PHE A 393 16.96 9.86 3.80
CA PHE A 393 16.43 9.23 5.01
C PHE A 393 17.46 9.15 6.15
N GLU A 394 18.70 8.73 5.86
CA GLU A 394 19.77 8.64 6.85
C GLU A 394 20.09 10.00 7.52
N PRO A 395 20.24 11.12 6.77
CA PRO A 395 20.54 12.41 7.38
C PRO A 395 19.41 12.95 8.26
N LEU A 396 18.17 12.53 7.97
CA LEU A 396 16.98 12.89 8.75
C LEU A 396 16.72 11.94 9.91
N ASN A 397 17.41 10.79 9.97
CA ASN A 397 17.21 9.72 10.96
C ASN A 397 15.76 9.19 11.03
N ILE A 398 15.07 9.16 9.89
CA ILE A 398 13.71 8.59 9.74
C ILE A 398 13.78 7.20 9.06
N SER A 399 12.69 6.44 9.12
CA SER A 399 12.53 5.20 8.32
C SER A 399 12.69 5.50 6.84
N SER A 400 13.23 4.56 6.05
CA SER A 400 13.21 4.63 4.59
C SER A 400 11.98 3.98 3.94
N HIS A 401 11.13 3.33 4.74
CA HIS A 401 9.96 2.61 4.28
C HIS A 401 8.70 3.39 4.69
N TYR A 402 7.99 3.89 3.68
CA TYR A 402 6.73 4.59 3.81
C TYR A 402 5.70 3.95 2.89
N GLU A 403 4.44 4.06 3.29
CA GLU A 403 3.28 3.64 2.52
C GLU A 403 2.35 4.82 2.31
N ALA A 404 1.60 4.78 1.21
CA ALA A 404 0.49 5.67 0.98
C ALA A 404 -0.81 4.98 1.32
N ARG A 405 -1.70 5.72 1.97
CA ARG A 405 -3.02 5.26 2.40
C ARG A 405 -4.07 6.14 1.73
N ILE A 406 -5.03 5.53 1.06
CA ILE A 406 -6.19 6.21 0.49
C ILE A 406 -7.45 5.66 1.16
N PRO A 407 -8.29 6.51 1.77
CA PRO A 407 -9.44 6.05 2.53
C PRO A 407 -10.51 5.40 1.63
N ILE A 408 -11.12 4.33 2.13
CA ILE A 408 -12.28 3.60 1.61
C ILE A 408 -12.04 2.87 0.29
N ALA A 409 -11.73 3.60 -0.79
CA ALA A 409 -11.59 3.03 -2.12
C ALA A 409 -10.77 3.92 -3.07
N VAL A 410 -10.28 3.33 -4.15
CA VAL A 410 -9.72 4.03 -5.31
C VAL A 410 -10.51 3.63 -6.55
N PRO A 411 -11.23 4.57 -7.21
CA PRO A 411 -11.96 4.29 -8.44
C PRO A 411 -11.04 3.73 -9.52
N GLU A 412 -11.56 2.83 -10.35
CA GLU A 412 -10.79 2.26 -11.44
C GLU A 412 -10.33 3.32 -12.45
N SER A 413 -11.09 4.40 -12.66
CA SER A 413 -10.68 5.52 -13.55
C SER A 413 -9.33 6.11 -13.15
N GLU A 414 -9.02 6.09 -11.86
CA GLU A 414 -7.82 6.68 -11.26
C GLU A 414 -6.63 5.70 -11.21
N LEU A 415 -6.78 4.50 -11.77
CA LEU A 415 -5.72 3.49 -11.81
C LEU A 415 -5.07 3.41 -13.19
N ILE A 416 -3.74 3.27 -13.22
CA ILE A 416 -2.93 3.17 -14.44
C ILE A 416 -2.13 1.86 -14.35
N SER A 417 -2.33 0.93 -15.28
CA SER A 417 -1.56 -0.32 -15.33
C SER A 417 -0.14 -0.10 -15.86
N PHE A 418 0.82 -0.86 -15.36
CA PHE A 418 2.21 -0.88 -15.83
C PHE A 418 2.74 -2.30 -15.96
#